data_AF-V9CZT3-F1
#
_entry.id   AF-V9CZT3-F1
#
_cell.length_a   1.000
_cell.length_b   1.000
_cell.length_c   1.000
_cell.angle_alpha   90.00
_cell.angle_beta   90.00
_cell.angle_gamma   90.00
#
_symmetry.space_group_name_H-M   'P 1'
#
loop_
_entity.id
_entity.type
_entity.pdbx_description
1 polymer ?
#
loop_
_entity_poly.entity_id
_entity_poly.type
_entity_poly.pdbx_seq_one_letter_code
_entity_poly.pdbx_strand_id
1 'polypeptide(L)'
;MNTVSVAKFVGVPAALLLGGYHLSLSHNIIPVLYGQPASVAISAFSPIYMTALTQVFLPAGFLSLTSFGTLTYKAENTTERFLYGTAAAMIVGFGVVTKFVIVPVAERLMFFEETTPLESKFGSNDEVVKLLKAFTSHNWFRVIFALGAGLIALYAVMTTVEERAHKSLL
;
A
#
# COMPACT_ATOMS: atom_id res chain seq x y z
N MET A 1 13.74 -23.72 -7.45
CA MET A 1 12.80 -23.24 -6.41
C MET A 1 11.39 -23.57 -6.87
N ASN A 2 10.54 -24.19 -6.05
CA ASN A 2 9.16 -24.53 -6.48
C ASN A 2 8.25 -23.29 -6.44
N THR A 3 7.05 -23.36 -7.06
CA THR A 3 6.14 -22.20 -7.15
C THR A 3 5.74 -21.64 -5.78
N VAL A 4 5.59 -22.49 -4.77
CA VAL A 4 5.24 -22.07 -3.40
C VAL A 4 6.37 -21.25 -2.78
N SER A 5 7.61 -21.73 -2.88
CA SER A 5 8.79 -21.01 -2.41
C SER A 5 8.98 -19.67 -3.13
N VAL A 6 8.75 -19.62 -4.45
CA VAL A 6 8.77 -18.37 -5.23
C VAL A 6 7.71 -17.40 -4.73
N ALA A 7 6.47 -17.85 -4.57
CA ALA A 7 5.38 -17.00 -4.10
C ALA A 7 5.62 -16.48 -2.67
N LYS A 8 6.20 -17.27 -1.77
CA LYS A 8 6.61 -16.81 -0.44
C LYS A 8 7.69 -15.73 -0.53
N PHE A 9 8.73 -15.98 -1.34
CA PHE A 9 9.88 -15.08 -1.50
C PHE A 9 9.53 -13.75 -2.19
N VAL A 10 8.54 -13.75 -3.09
CA VAL A 10 8.12 -12.54 -3.82
C VAL A 10 6.99 -11.82 -3.10
N GLY A 11 5.94 -12.53 -2.70
CA GLY A 11 4.72 -11.93 -2.18
C GLY A 11 4.89 -11.23 -0.84
N VAL A 12 5.60 -11.86 0.10
CA VAL A 12 5.78 -11.30 1.46
C VAL A 12 6.59 -10.00 1.41
N PRO A 13 7.79 -9.95 0.78
CA PRO A 13 8.52 -8.69 0.68
C PRO A 13 7.79 -7.63 -0.13
N ALA A 14 7.08 -8.00 -1.20
CA ALA A 14 6.30 -7.05 -1.98
C ALA A 14 5.21 -6.36 -1.14
N ALA A 15 4.45 -7.11 -0.34
CA ALA A 15 3.43 -6.54 0.54
C ALA A 15 4.04 -5.65 1.65
N LEU A 16 5.15 -6.08 2.25
CA LEU A 16 5.86 -5.29 3.27
C LEU A 16 6.45 -4.00 2.68
N LEU A 17 7.06 -4.08 1.50
CA LEU A 17 7.58 -2.91 0.78
C LEU A 17 6.45 -1.95 0.43
N LEU A 18 5.32 -2.45 -0.06
CA LEU A 18 4.14 -1.64 -0.36
C LEU A 18 3.68 -0.89 0.90
N GLY A 19 3.49 -1.61 2.01
CA GLY A 19 3.04 -1.03 3.27
C GLY A 19 4.05 -0.02 3.85
N GLY A 20 5.34 -0.34 3.82
CA GLY A 20 6.42 0.53 4.28
C GLY A 20 6.54 1.81 3.45
N TYR A 21 6.33 1.72 2.13
CA TYR A 21 6.33 2.89 1.26
C TYR A 21 5.16 3.83 1.58
N HIS A 22 3.95 3.29 1.75
CA HIS A 22 2.79 4.08 2.17
C HIS A 22 2.96 4.67 3.57
N LEU A 23 3.61 3.95 4.48
CA LEU A 23 3.94 4.45 5.81
C LEU A 23 4.87 5.65 5.71
N SER A 24 5.94 5.57 4.92
CA SER A 24 6.87 6.68 4.69
C SER A 24 6.17 7.89 4.07
N LEU A 25 5.27 7.67 3.10
CA LEU A 25 4.46 8.74 2.53
C LEU A 25 3.60 9.45 3.59
N SER A 26 2.86 8.68 4.40
CA SER A 26 1.96 9.22 5.42
C SER A 26 2.68 9.87 6.59
N HIS A 27 3.81 9.31 7.03
CA HIS A 27 4.50 9.74 8.24
C HIS A 27 5.54 10.83 7.97
N ASN A 28 6.25 10.75 6.83
CA ASN A 28 7.41 11.59 6.57
C ASN A 28 7.19 12.56 5.40
N ILE A 29 6.71 12.08 4.25
CA ILE A 29 6.78 12.85 3.00
C ILE A 29 5.64 13.87 2.89
N ILE A 30 4.39 13.42 2.97
CA ILE A 30 3.22 14.32 2.80
C ILE A 30 3.11 15.36 3.92
N PRO A 31 3.39 15.03 5.21
CA PRO A 31 3.33 16.03 6.28
C PRO A 31 4.25 17.24 6.11
N VAL A 32 5.39 17.08 5.43
CA VAL A 32 6.31 18.20 5.12
C VAL A 32 5.62 19.27 4.25
N LEU A 33 4.63 18.89 3.45
CA LEU A 33 3.89 19.79 2.58
C LEU A 33 2.88 20.67 3.34
N TYR A 34 2.55 20.36 4.60
CA TYR A 34 1.52 21.11 5.35
C TYR A 34 1.93 22.55 5.68
N GLY A 35 3.23 22.81 5.80
CA GLY A 35 3.76 24.15 6.07
C GLY A 35 4.15 24.92 4.82
N GLN A 36 3.98 24.34 3.64
CA GLN A 36 4.38 24.95 2.37
C GLN A 36 3.26 25.84 1.82
N PRO A 37 3.60 26.88 1.04
CA PRO A 37 2.60 27.58 0.23
C PRO A 37 1.84 26.59 -0.66
N ALA A 38 0.54 26.80 -0.84
CA ALA A 38 -0.33 25.93 -1.65
C ALA A 38 0.27 25.61 -3.04
N SER A 39 0.90 26.58 -3.69
CA SER A 39 1.61 26.43 -4.98
C SER A 39 2.68 25.35 -4.96
N VAL A 40 3.54 25.39 -3.94
CA VAL A 40 4.64 24.45 -3.75
C VAL A 40 4.09 23.08 -3.37
N ALA A 41 3.12 23.03 -2.46
CA ALA A 41 2.54 21.78 -1.99
C ALA A 41 1.85 20.99 -3.10
N ILE A 42 1.04 21.66 -3.95
CA ILE A 42 0.34 21.02 -5.08
C ILE A 42 1.34 20.53 -6.13
N SER A 43 2.31 21.37 -6.51
CA SER A 43 3.32 21.01 -7.51
C SER A 43 4.21 19.85 -7.07
N ALA A 44 4.47 19.72 -5.75
CA ALA A 44 5.20 18.58 -5.21
C ALA A 44 4.33 17.31 -5.10
N PHE A 45 3.04 17.44 -4.80
CA PHE A 45 2.16 16.29 -4.53
C PHE A 45 2.01 15.36 -5.73
N SER A 46 1.71 15.91 -6.90
CA SER A 46 1.42 15.15 -8.14
C SER A 46 2.54 14.18 -8.54
N PRO A 47 3.82 14.61 -8.67
CA PRO A 47 4.90 13.67 -8.99
C PRO A 47 5.11 12.62 -7.88
N ILE A 48 5.00 13.00 -6.60
CA ILE A 48 5.11 12.05 -5.48
C ILE A 48 4.03 10.96 -5.62
N TYR A 49 2.78 11.35 -5.87
CA TYR A 49 1.65 10.43 -6.00
C TYR A 49 1.80 9.52 -7.22
N MET A 50 2.16 10.07 -8.38
CA MET A 50 2.29 9.30 -9.63
C MET A 50 3.49 8.36 -9.61
N THR A 51 4.62 8.76 -9.03
CA THR A 51 5.77 7.87 -8.80
C THR A 51 5.39 6.74 -7.86
N ALA A 52 4.72 7.04 -6.74
CA ALA A 52 4.22 6.02 -5.81
C ALA A 52 3.30 5.01 -6.50
N LEU A 53 2.35 5.51 -7.29
CA LEU A 53 1.36 4.69 -8.01
C LEU A 53 2.03 3.74 -9.00
N THR A 54 2.89 4.27 -9.86
CA THR A 54 3.44 3.55 -11.01
C THR A 54 4.64 2.66 -10.67
N GLN A 55 5.52 3.12 -9.78
CA GLN A 55 6.77 2.41 -9.50
C GLN A 55 6.68 1.44 -8.33
N VAL A 56 5.76 1.67 -7.40
CA VAL A 56 5.66 0.86 -6.17
C VAL A 56 4.30 0.19 -6.06
N PHE A 57 3.22 0.97 -6.08
CA PHE A 57 1.90 0.44 -5.77
C PHE A 57 1.45 -0.63 -6.76
N LEU A 58 1.41 -0.33 -8.06
CA LEU A 58 0.97 -1.32 -9.04
C LEU A 58 1.87 -2.57 -9.03
N PRO A 59 3.20 -2.48 -9.16
CA PRO A 59 4.04 -3.68 -9.17
C PRO A 59 3.94 -4.51 -7.88
N ALA A 60 4.09 -3.87 -6.71
CA ALA A 60 4.10 -4.59 -5.44
C ALA A 60 2.71 -5.13 -5.08
N GLY A 61 1.64 -4.39 -5.39
CA GLY A 61 0.26 -4.83 -5.22
C GLY A 61 -0.08 -6.05 -6.07
N PHE A 62 0.29 -6.04 -7.36
CA PHE A 62 0.07 -7.20 -8.24
C PHE A 62 0.89 -8.41 -7.81
N LEU A 63 2.18 -8.23 -7.50
CA LEU A 63 3.05 -9.32 -7.08
C LEU A 63 2.58 -9.95 -5.76
N SER A 64 2.18 -9.14 -4.78
CA SER A 64 1.65 -9.64 -3.50
C SER A 64 0.32 -10.37 -3.69
N LEU A 65 -0.64 -9.78 -4.41
CA LEU A 65 -1.95 -10.40 -4.64
C LEU A 65 -1.84 -11.75 -5.36
N THR A 66 -1.09 -11.81 -6.46
CA THR A 66 -0.92 -13.04 -7.24
C THR A 66 -0.19 -14.12 -6.44
N SER A 67 0.82 -13.72 -5.65
CA SER A 67 1.55 -14.63 -4.78
C SER A 67 0.65 -15.18 -3.66
N PHE A 68 -0.07 -14.33 -2.94
CA PHE A 68 -0.95 -14.75 -1.86
C PHE A 68 -2.14 -15.58 -2.37
N GLY A 69 -2.68 -15.25 -3.54
CA GLY A 69 -3.69 -16.08 -4.20
C GLY A 69 -3.14 -17.48 -4.55
N THR A 70 -1.91 -17.54 -5.08
CA THR A 70 -1.24 -18.82 -5.37
C THR A 70 -1.00 -19.63 -4.10
N LEU A 71 -0.54 -19.00 -3.02
CA LEU A 71 -0.29 -19.66 -1.74
C LEU A 71 -1.58 -20.15 -1.09
N THR A 72 -2.66 -19.39 -1.21
CA THR A 72 -4.00 -19.80 -0.75
C THR A 72 -4.46 -21.06 -1.48
N TYR A 73 -4.31 -21.07 -2.81
CA TYR A 73 -4.71 -22.21 -3.64
C TYR A 73 -3.88 -23.46 -3.35
N LYS A 74 -2.57 -23.29 -3.15
CA LYS A 74 -1.62 -24.39 -2.91
C LYS A 74 -1.39 -24.73 -1.43
N ALA A 75 -2.15 -24.14 -0.51
CA ALA A 75 -2.01 -24.38 0.92
C ALA A 75 -2.23 -25.87 1.27
N GLU A 76 -1.36 -26.41 2.12
CA GLU A 76 -1.34 -27.82 2.51
C GLU A 76 -2.35 -28.10 3.64
N ASN A 77 -2.73 -27.07 4.40
CA ASN A 77 -3.71 -27.16 5.47
C ASN A 77 -4.65 -25.94 5.53
N THR A 78 -5.73 -26.07 6.31
CA THR A 78 -6.77 -25.05 6.44
C THR A 78 -6.25 -23.75 7.04
N THR A 79 -5.30 -23.82 7.98
CA THR A 79 -4.72 -22.65 8.65
C THR A 79 -3.88 -21.84 7.68
N GLU A 80 -2.97 -22.47 6.93
CA GLU A 80 -2.21 -21.81 5.85
C GLU A 80 -3.14 -21.16 4.84
N ARG A 81 -4.19 -21.89 4.42
CA ARG A 81 -5.17 -21.38 3.45
C ARG A 81 -5.87 -20.14 3.99
N PHE A 82 -6.30 -20.17 5.25
CA PHE A 82 -6.94 -19.03 5.88
C PHE A 82 -5.99 -17.83 5.95
N LEU A 83 -4.77 -18.02 6.44
CA LEU A 83 -3.80 -16.93 6.59
C LEU A 83 -3.44 -16.28 5.24
N TYR A 84 -3.09 -17.07 4.23
CA TYR A 84 -2.79 -16.53 2.90
C TYR A 84 -4.03 -15.96 2.21
N GLY A 85 -5.22 -16.55 2.45
CA GLY A 85 -6.49 -16.04 1.94
C GLY A 85 -6.82 -14.67 2.53
N THR A 86 -6.65 -14.49 3.84
CA THR A 86 -6.78 -13.20 4.51
C THR A 86 -5.78 -12.19 3.99
N ALA A 87 -4.51 -12.57 3.80
CA ALA A 87 -3.51 -11.68 3.23
C ALA A 87 -3.88 -11.22 1.81
N ALA A 88 -4.36 -12.13 0.95
CA ALA A 88 -4.87 -11.79 -0.38
C ALA A 88 -6.08 -10.83 -0.31
N ALA A 89 -7.04 -11.12 0.56
CA ALA A 89 -8.22 -10.27 0.77
C ALA A 89 -7.84 -8.87 1.26
N MET A 90 -6.81 -8.73 2.09
CA MET A 90 -6.30 -7.43 2.53
C MET A 90 -5.68 -6.64 1.37
N ILE A 91 -4.95 -7.28 0.44
CA ILE A 91 -4.46 -6.59 -0.78
C ILE A 91 -5.61 -6.19 -1.72
N VAL A 92 -6.69 -6.98 -1.79
CA VAL A 92 -7.90 -6.54 -2.49
C VAL A 92 -8.54 -5.34 -1.80
N GLY A 93 -8.67 -5.38 -0.47
CA GLY A 93 -9.19 -4.27 0.34
C GLY A 93 -8.35 -2.99 0.19
N PHE A 94 -7.03 -3.12 0.11
CA PHE A 94 -6.13 -2.04 -0.26
C PHE A 94 -6.56 -1.38 -1.57
N GLY A 95 -6.79 -2.17 -2.64
CA GLY A 95 -7.18 -1.67 -3.94
C GLY A 95 -8.54 -0.95 -3.91
N VAL A 96 -9.51 -1.52 -3.19
CA VAL A 96 -10.84 -0.94 -2.98
C VAL A 96 -10.73 0.43 -2.29
N VAL A 97 -10.04 0.50 -1.15
CA VAL A 97 -9.86 1.78 -0.43
C VAL A 97 -9.11 2.79 -1.29
N THR A 98 -8.09 2.35 -2.04
CA THR A 98 -7.37 3.24 -2.94
C THR A 98 -8.30 3.88 -3.95
N LYS A 99 -9.09 3.06 -4.66
CA LYS A 99 -9.99 3.53 -5.71
C LYS A 99 -11.10 4.43 -5.19
N PHE A 100 -11.75 4.08 -4.08
CA PHE A 100 -12.98 4.75 -3.66
C PHE A 100 -12.79 5.84 -2.61
N VAL A 101 -11.69 5.81 -1.85
CA VAL A 101 -11.45 6.75 -0.74
C VAL A 101 -10.29 7.70 -1.03
N ILE A 102 -9.24 7.22 -1.71
CA ILE A 102 -8.00 7.98 -1.86
C ILE A 102 -7.93 8.69 -3.20
N VAL A 103 -8.23 8.00 -4.31
CA VAL A 103 -8.22 8.58 -5.65
C VAL A 103 -9.05 9.87 -5.73
N PRO A 104 -10.28 9.96 -5.18
CA PRO A 104 -11.04 11.21 -5.23
C PRO A 104 -10.35 12.41 -4.54
N VAL A 105 -9.63 12.15 -3.44
CA VAL A 105 -8.88 13.20 -2.73
C VAL A 105 -7.62 13.59 -3.52
N ALA A 106 -6.92 12.61 -4.09
CA ALA A 106 -5.75 12.84 -4.92
C ALA A 106 -6.10 13.61 -6.20
N GLU A 107 -7.18 13.24 -6.88
CA GLU A 107 -7.68 13.95 -8.06
C GLU A 107 -8.03 15.40 -7.76
N ARG A 108 -8.63 15.68 -6.58
CA ARG A 108 -8.90 17.06 -6.19
C ARG A 108 -7.61 17.87 -5.96
N LEU A 109 -6.56 17.25 -5.41
CA LEU A 109 -5.25 17.89 -5.27
C LEU A 109 -4.57 18.14 -6.63
N MET A 110 -4.70 17.21 -7.58
CA MET A 110 -4.15 17.33 -8.94
C MET A 110 -4.97 18.28 -9.83
N PHE A 111 -6.28 18.39 -9.63
CA PHE A 111 -7.14 19.30 -10.39
C PHE A 111 -6.74 20.77 -10.20
N PHE A 112 -6.29 21.15 -9.00
CA PHE A 112 -5.72 22.48 -8.75
C PHE A 112 -4.43 22.74 -9.54
N GLU A 113 -3.74 21.71 -10.01
CA GLU A 113 -2.54 21.84 -10.85
C GLU A 113 -2.89 22.24 -12.29
N GLU A 114 -3.93 21.65 -12.87
CA GLU A 114 -4.20 21.68 -14.32
C GLU A 114 -4.99 22.90 -14.85
N THR A 115 -5.90 23.51 -14.07
CA THR A 115 -7.03 24.27 -14.69
C THR A 115 -7.06 25.80 -14.53
N THR A 116 -6.08 26.48 -13.92
CA THR A 116 -6.22 27.95 -13.67
C THR A 116 -4.87 28.70 -13.58
N PRO A 117 -4.77 30.00 -13.99
CA PRO A 117 -3.56 30.81 -13.84
C PRO A 117 -3.14 30.97 -12.38
N LEU A 118 -1.82 31.00 -12.11
CA LEU A 118 -1.18 30.92 -10.78
C LEU A 118 -1.74 31.84 -9.68
N GLU A 119 -2.35 32.97 -10.00
CA GLU A 119 -2.75 33.98 -9.02
C GLU A 119 -4.18 33.81 -8.46
N SER A 120 -5.06 33.07 -9.15
CA SER A 120 -6.38 32.67 -8.64
C SER A 120 -6.44 31.21 -8.18
N LYS A 121 -5.30 30.51 -8.28
CA LYS A 121 -5.14 29.05 -8.28
C LYS A 121 -5.24 28.38 -6.92
N PHE A 122 -5.04 29.15 -5.85
CA PHE A 122 -4.94 28.60 -4.52
C PHE A 122 -6.23 28.94 -3.80
N GLY A 123 -7.12 27.93 -3.65
CA GLY A 123 -7.98 27.88 -2.47
C GLY A 123 -7.12 28.22 -1.25
N SER A 124 -7.70 28.86 -0.22
CA SER A 124 -6.91 29.32 0.94
C SER A 124 -5.95 28.21 1.36
N ASN A 125 -4.72 28.54 1.78
CA ASN A 125 -3.73 27.53 2.19
C ASN A 125 -4.35 26.44 3.09
N ASP A 126 -5.37 26.80 3.87
CA ASP A 126 -6.21 25.91 4.67
C ASP A 126 -6.90 24.79 3.89
N GLU A 127 -7.45 25.03 2.69
CA GLU A 127 -8.10 24.01 1.86
C GLU A 127 -7.09 22.97 1.35
N VAL A 128 -5.94 23.41 0.86
CA VAL A 128 -4.87 22.50 0.39
C VAL A 128 -4.34 21.68 1.56
N VAL A 129 -4.05 22.31 2.70
CA VAL A 129 -3.61 21.61 3.90
C VAL A 129 -4.67 20.63 4.40
N LYS A 130 -5.96 20.99 4.34
CA LYS A 130 -7.07 20.10 4.69
C LYS A 130 -7.10 18.86 3.80
N LEU A 131 -6.94 19.03 2.49
CA LEU A 131 -6.91 17.92 1.53
C LEU A 131 -5.68 17.03 1.71
N LEU A 132 -4.50 17.61 1.94
CA LEU A 132 -3.28 16.84 2.22
C LEU A 132 -3.41 16.03 3.52
N LYS A 133 -3.99 16.62 4.58
CA LYS A 133 -4.28 15.89 5.83
C LYS A 133 -5.31 14.78 5.62
N ALA A 134 -6.35 15.03 4.84
CA ALA A 134 -7.34 14.01 4.48
C ALA A 134 -6.68 12.85 3.70
N PHE A 135 -5.83 13.17 2.71
CA PHE A 135 -5.07 12.18 1.96
C PHE A 135 -4.17 11.35 2.88
N THR A 136 -3.40 11.98 3.78
CA THR A 136 -2.55 11.28 4.75
C THR A 136 -3.35 10.36 5.67
N SER A 137 -4.48 10.84 6.19
CA SER A 137 -5.38 10.05 7.02
C SER A 137 -5.89 8.81 6.27
N HIS A 138 -6.39 8.99 5.05
CA HIS A 138 -6.88 7.86 4.26
C HIS A 138 -5.76 6.91 3.84
N ASN A 139 -4.55 7.42 3.59
CA ASN A 139 -3.40 6.61 3.22
C ASN A 139 -2.97 5.66 4.36
N TRP A 140 -3.31 5.92 5.62
CA TRP A 140 -3.09 4.96 6.71
C TRP A 140 -3.89 3.67 6.55
N PHE A 141 -5.07 3.70 5.91
CA PHE A 141 -5.76 2.45 5.57
C PHE A 141 -4.93 1.60 4.61
N ARG A 142 -4.29 2.21 3.61
CA ARG A 142 -3.36 1.50 2.70
C ARG A 142 -2.18 0.89 3.46
N VAL A 143 -1.64 1.59 4.45
CA VAL A 143 -0.59 1.06 5.33
C VAL A 143 -1.08 -0.18 6.06
N ILE A 144 -2.24 -0.10 6.74
CA ILE A 144 -2.80 -1.20 7.53
C ILE A 144 -3.07 -2.42 6.64
N PHE A 145 -3.68 -2.23 5.47
CA PHE A 145 -3.97 -3.34 4.56
C PHE A 145 -2.70 -4.00 4.00
N ALA A 146 -1.74 -3.22 3.50
CA ALA A 146 -0.53 -3.80 2.90
C ALA A 146 0.44 -4.38 3.94
N LEU A 147 0.76 -3.64 5.01
CA LEU A 147 1.61 -4.17 6.09
C LEU A 147 0.94 -5.35 6.79
N GLY A 148 -0.36 -5.27 7.07
CA GLY A 148 -1.10 -6.36 7.69
C GLY A 148 -1.08 -7.62 6.81
N ALA A 149 -1.28 -7.49 5.50
CA ALA A 149 -1.15 -8.62 4.58
C ALA A 149 0.26 -9.23 4.61
N GLY A 150 1.31 -8.39 4.57
CA GLY A 150 2.70 -8.82 4.64
C GLY A 150 3.04 -9.54 5.96
N LEU A 151 2.58 -9.02 7.10
CA LEU A 151 2.82 -9.60 8.42
C LEU A 151 2.07 -10.92 8.63
N ILE A 152 0.81 -11.02 8.20
CA ILE A 152 0.03 -12.26 8.26
C ILE A 152 0.69 -13.34 7.39
N ALA A 153 1.09 -12.98 6.17
CA ALA A 153 1.75 -13.92 5.27
C ALA A 153 3.14 -14.32 5.79
N LEU A 154 3.90 -13.40 6.39
CA LEU A 154 5.17 -13.71 7.04
C LEU A 154 4.98 -14.68 8.22
N TYR A 155 3.99 -14.44 9.07
CA TYR A 155 3.62 -15.35 10.16
C TYR A 155 3.32 -16.75 9.63
N ALA A 156 2.51 -16.86 8.57
CA ALA A 156 2.23 -18.13 7.91
C ALA A 156 3.51 -18.80 7.37
N VAL A 157 4.46 -18.04 6.82
CA VAL A 157 5.75 -18.62 6.40
C VAL A 157 6.50 -19.20 7.60
N MET A 158 6.61 -18.45 8.71
CA MET A 158 7.40 -18.86 9.88
C MET A 158 6.85 -20.12 10.56
N THR A 159 5.54 -20.18 10.79
CA THR A 159 4.91 -21.35 11.44
C THR A 159 5.06 -22.63 10.61
N THR A 160 5.08 -22.51 9.28
CA THR A 160 5.25 -23.65 8.37
C THR A 160 6.70 -24.13 8.25
N VAL A 161 7.66 -23.31 8.70
CA VAL A 161 9.06 -23.72 8.85
C VAL A 161 9.22 -24.50 10.15
N GLU A 162 8.65 -23.99 11.26
CA GLU A 162 8.71 -24.66 12.57
C GLU A 162 8.09 -26.07 12.52
N GLU A 163 6.91 -26.22 11.90
CA GLU A 163 6.24 -27.52 11.81
C GLU A 163 7.05 -28.55 11.01
N ARG A 164 7.77 -28.11 9.97
CA ARG A 164 8.65 -28.98 9.18
C ARG A 164 9.91 -29.35 9.93
N ALA A 165 10.53 -28.41 10.64
CA ALA A 165 11.70 -28.69 11.47
C ALA A 165 11.35 -29.73 12.55
N HIS A 166 10.19 -29.60 13.21
CA HIS A 166 9.74 -30.55 14.21
C HIS A 166 9.46 -31.94 13.62
N LYS A 167 8.85 -32.03 12.42
CA LYS A 167 8.61 -33.31 11.74
C LYS A 167 9.89 -34.01 11.28
N SER A 168 10.99 -33.29 11.04
CA SER A 168 12.28 -33.89 10.64
C SER A 168 13.11 -34.45 11.79
N LEU A 169 12.72 -34.16 13.04
CA LEU A 169 13.41 -34.61 14.26
C LEU A 169 12.74 -35.83 14.92
N LEU A 170 11.61 -36.29 14.37
CA LEU A 170 10.85 -37.47 14.78
C LEU A 170 10.97 -38.57 13.71
#